data_AF-A0A9D8CF16-F1
#
_entry.id   AF-A0A9D8CF16-F1
#
_cell.length_a   1.000
_cell.length_b   1.000
_cell.length_c   1.000
_cell.angle_alpha   90.00
_cell.angle_beta   90.00
_cell.angle_gamma   90.00
#
_symmetry.space_group_name_H-M   'P 1'
#
loop_
_entity.id
_entity.type
_entity.pdbx_description
1 polymer ?
#
loop_
_entity_poly.entity_id
_entity_poly.type
_entity_poly.pdbx_seq_one_letter_code
_entity_poly.pdbx_strand_id
1 'polypeptide(L)' 'TLARARAKGRDPAADLAGNDGHGFFKALDDQVVTGPTLTNVNDFRAILIAP' A
#
# COMPACT_ATOMS: atom_id res chain seq x y z
N THR A 1 2.63 -0.29 9.32
CA THR A 1 2.30 0.68 8.24
C THR A 1 1.94 2.06 8.77
N LEU A 2 0.82 2.25 9.47
CA LEU A 2 0.33 3.60 9.88
C LEU A 2 1.33 4.41 10.73
N ALA A 3 1.97 3.78 11.73
CA ALA A 3 2.97 4.46 12.56
C ALA A 3 4.17 4.97 11.74
N ARG A 4 4.66 4.14 10.78
CA ARG A 4 5.74 4.54 9.87
C ARG A 4 5.32 5.68 8.94
N ALA A 5 4.07 5.69 8.48
CA ALA A 5 3.55 6.76 7.64
C ALA A 5 3.57 8.11 8.37
N ARG A 6 3.07 8.12 9.60
CA ARG A 6 3.11 9.31 10.46
C ARG A 6 4.55 9.75 10.76
N ALA A 7 5.46 8.80 11.02
CA ALA A 7 6.89 9.11 11.23
C ALA A 7 7.56 9.72 9.98
N LYS A 8 7.04 9.44 8.77
CA LYS A 8 7.47 10.08 7.51
C LYS A 8 6.66 11.33 7.15
N GLY A 9 5.87 11.87 8.09
CA GLY A 9 5.09 13.10 7.90
C GLY A 9 3.85 12.94 7.00
N ARG A 10 3.39 11.70 6.76
CA ARG A 10 2.18 11.45 5.97
C ARG A 10 0.95 11.29 6.86
N ASP A 11 -0.19 11.77 6.38
CA ASP A 11 -1.50 11.52 6.97
C ASP A 11 -2.24 10.44 6.17
N PRO A 12 -2.37 9.21 6.70
CA PRO A 12 -3.06 8.13 6.01
C PRO A 12 -4.53 8.45 5.66
N ALA A 13 -5.22 9.26 6.46
CA ALA A 13 -6.62 9.59 6.21
C ALA A 13 -6.75 10.57 5.05
N ALA A 14 -5.88 11.59 5.01
CA ALA A 14 -5.83 12.53 3.90
C ALA A 14 -5.39 11.85 2.60
N ASP A 15 -4.36 10.98 2.64
CA ASP A 15 -3.90 10.23 1.47
C ASP A 15 -5.03 9.32 0.93
N LEU A 16 -5.79 8.64 1.80
CA LEU A 16 -6.95 7.84 1.38
C LEU A 16 -8.07 8.71 0.78
N ALA A 17 -8.41 9.83 1.41
CA ALA A 17 -9.44 10.75 0.90
C ALA A 17 -9.06 11.37 -0.45
N GLY A 18 -7.76 11.56 -0.70
CA GLY A 18 -7.21 12.00 -1.97
C GLY A 18 -7.04 10.89 -3.02
N ASN A 19 -7.41 9.64 -2.72
CA ASN A 19 -7.12 8.45 -3.53
C ASN A 19 -5.62 8.24 -3.83
N ASP A 20 -4.71 8.75 -2.99
CA ASP A 20 -3.26 8.59 -3.15
C ASP A 20 -2.72 7.33 -2.46
N GLY A 21 -3.30 6.17 -2.80
CA GLY A 21 -2.76 4.88 -2.33
C GLY A 21 -1.35 4.62 -2.87
N HIS A 22 -1.08 5.02 -4.11
CA HIS A 22 0.22 4.80 -4.76
C HIS A 22 1.35 5.57 -4.06
N GLY A 23 1.19 6.88 -3.86
CA GLY A 23 2.17 7.72 -3.17
C GLY A 23 2.36 7.32 -1.71
N PHE A 24 1.28 6.93 -1.03
CA PHE A 24 1.33 6.43 0.34
C PHE A 24 2.25 5.20 0.48
N PHE A 25 1.97 4.12 -0.27
CA PHE A 25 2.75 2.88 -0.15
C PHE A 25 4.16 3.03 -0.72
N LYS A 26 4.36 3.82 -1.79
CA LYS A 26 5.69 4.15 -2.32
C LYS A 26 6.57 4.84 -1.27
N ALA A 27 6.02 5.82 -0.54
CA ALA A 27 6.79 6.52 0.49
C ALA A 27 7.18 5.63 1.66
N LEU A 28 6.46 4.52 1.89
CA LEU A 28 6.76 3.54 2.92
C LEU A 28 7.72 2.43 2.48
N ASP A 29 7.99 2.33 1.17
CA ASP A 29 8.62 1.16 0.54
C ASP A 29 7.81 -0.13 0.75
N ASP A 30 6.48 0.00 0.79
CA ASP A 30 5.51 -1.10 0.99
C ASP A 30 4.73 -1.44 -0.30
N GLN A 31 5.09 -0.85 -1.43
CA GLN A 31 4.40 -1.07 -2.69
C GLN A 31 4.76 -2.45 -3.26
N VAL A 32 3.74 -3.26 -3.56
CA VAL A 32 3.94 -4.53 -4.26
C VAL A 32 4.06 -4.24 -5.76
N VAL A 33 5.25 -4.48 -6.32
CA VAL A 33 5.54 -4.32 -7.75
C VAL A 33 5.92 -5.67 -8.33
N THR A 34 5.04 -6.25 -9.15
CA THR A 34 5.24 -7.59 -9.73
C THR A 34 5.98 -7.59 -11.05
N GLY A 35 6.02 -6.44 -11.74
CA GLY A 35 6.35 -6.40 -13.17
C GLY A 35 5.26 -7.03 -14.05
N PRO A 36 5.56 -7.31 -15.33
CA PRO A 36 4.59 -7.91 -16.25
C PRO A 36 4.26 -9.36 -15.86
N THR A 37 2.99 -9.63 -15.56
CA THR A 37 2.50 -10.97 -15.16
C THR A 37 1.99 -11.82 -16.32
N LEU A 38 1.73 -11.20 -17.49
CA LEU A 38 1.24 -11.84 -18.73
C LEU A 38 -0.10 -12.58 -18.60
N THR A 39 -0.85 -12.38 -17.52
CA THR A 39 -2.19 -12.92 -17.31
C THR A 39 -2.98 -12.02 -16.37
N ASN A 40 -4.31 -12.07 -16.47
CA ASN A 40 -5.23 -11.38 -15.58
C ASN A 40 -6.32 -12.34 -15.11
N VAL A 41 -6.36 -12.62 -13.81
CA VAL A 41 -7.39 -13.43 -13.15
C VAL A 41 -8.13 -12.63 -12.06
N ASN A 42 -8.15 -11.29 -12.20
CA ASN A 42 -8.59 -10.32 -11.20
C ASN A 42 -7.69 -10.27 -9.95
N ASP A 43 -8.18 -9.61 -8.90
CA ASP A 43 -7.43 -9.31 -7.69
C ASP A 43 -7.34 -10.49 -6.72
N PHE A 44 -6.20 -10.60 -6.05
CA PHE A 44 -5.97 -11.51 -4.93
C PHE A 44 -5.69 -10.73 -3.65
N ARG A 45 -6.25 -11.18 -2.52
CA ARG A 45 -5.98 -10.60 -1.19
C ARG A 45 -5.59 -11.69 -0.21
N ALA A 46 -4.41 -11.56 0.38
CA ALA A 46 -3.96 -12.37 1.50
C ALA A 46 -4.00 -11.56 2.81
N ILE A 47 -4.44 -12.19 3.89
CA ILE A 47 -4.42 -11.62 5.24
C ILE A 47 -3.75 -12.66 6.14
N LEU A 48 -2.62 -12.28 6.73
CA LEU A 48 -1.90 -13.11 7.70
C LEU A 48 -2.21 -12.62 9.12
N ILE A 49 -2.66 -13.52 9.98
CA ILE A 49 -2.83 -13.29 11.41
C ILE A 49 -1.77 -14.14 12.12
N ALA A 50 -0.81 -13.48 12.77
CA ALA A 50 0.21 -14.14 13.59
C ALA A 50 -0.21 -14.13 15.07
N PRO A 51 0.29 -15.07 15.90
CA PRO A 51 0.05 -15.09 17.35
C PRO A 51 0.49 -13.80 18.06
#